data_AF-A0A352PIX7-F1
#
_entry.id   AF-A0A352PIX7-F1
#
_cell.length_a   1.000
_cell.length_b   1.000
_cell.length_c   1.000
_cell.angle_alpha   90.00
_cell.angle_beta   90.00
_cell.angle_gamma   90.00
#
_symmetry.space_group_name_H-M   'P 1'
#
loop_
_entity.id
_entity.type
_entity.pdbx_description
1 polymer ?
#
loop_
_entity_poly.entity_id
_entity_poly.type
_entity_poly.pdbx_seq_one_letter_code
_entity_poly.pdbx_strand_id
1 'polypeptide(L)'
;EIPVIWYGVFFGIGRALASLMLVYSGKIRDITTIYSFYKFQLILYAVFILMLATISTWWIVVIAFIVTNAFRWGLSRVDNSYMMDIIRTSKFKATLISTQAQIEHVVAAVTSFGMGFVIERVSYQYGFLY
;
A
#
# COMPACT_ATOMS: atom_id res chain seq x y z
N GLU A 1 25.77 -0.83 -11.47
CA GLU A 1 24.63 -0.04 -11.99
C GLU A 1 23.56 -0.99 -12.49
N ILE A 2 22.30 -0.82 -12.08
CA ILE A 2 21.20 -1.67 -12.55
C ILE A 2 20.70 -1.08 -13.87
N PRO A 3 20.70 -1.83 -14.99
CA PRO A 3 20.22 -1.32 -16.27
C PRO A 3 18.76 -0.87 -16.14
N VAL A 4 18.43 0.30 -16.70
CA VAL A 4 17.10 0.91 -16.63
C VAL A 4 15.97 -0.04 -17.06
N ILE A 5 16.28 -0.96 -17.97
CA ILE A 5 15.39 -2.02 -18.47
C ILE A 5 14.84 -2.90 -17.34
N TRP A 6 15.65 -3.21 -16.32
CA TRP A 6 15.22 -4.06 -15.21
C TRP A 6 14.15 -3.39 -14.34
N TYR A 7 14.17 -2.06 -14.17
CA TYR A 7 13.10 -1.35 -13.47
C TYR A 7 11.75 -1.52 -14.18
N GLY A 8 11.74 -1.47 -15.51
CA GLY A 8 10.53 -1.72 -16.30
C GLY A 8 9.98 -3.13 -16.11
N VAL A 9 10.85 -4.14 -16.12
CA VAL A 9 10.48 -5.54 -15.88
C VAL A 9 9.91 -5.74 -14.48
N PHE A 10 10.57 -5.21 -13.45
CA PHE A 10 10.10 -5.29 -12.06
C PHE A 10 8.76 -4.57 -11.87
N PHE A 11 8.57 -3.43 -12.51
CA PHE A 11 7.30 -2.70 -12.48
C PHE A 11 6.18 -3.50 -13.15
N GLY A 12 6.45 -4.12 -14.30
CA GLY A 12 5.50 -4.98 -15.01
C GLY A 12 5.09 -6.20 -14.17
N ILE A 13 6.05 -6.88 -13.54
CA ILE A 13 5.78 -8.00 -12.63
C ILE A 13 4.95 -7.54 -11.43
N GLY A 14 5.29 -6.39 -10.84
CA GLY A 14 4.51 -5.81 -9.74
C GLY A 14 3.07 -5.52 -10.12
N ARG A 15 2.81 -5.01 -11.33
CA ARG A 15 1.45 -4.79 -11.85
C ARG A 15 0.69 -6.09 -12.09
N ALA A 16 1.36 -7.12 -12.59
CA ALA A 16 0.76 -8.45 -12.77
C ALA A 16 0.39 -9.09 -11.43
N LEU A 17 1.25 -8.99 -10.42
CA LEU A 17 0.94 -9.46 -9.06
C LEU A 17 -0.19 -8.66 -8.41
N ALA A 18 -0.21 -7.35 -8.61
CA ALA A 18 -1.29 -6.49 -8.14
C ALA A 18 -2.62 -6.85 -8.78
N SER A 19 -2.66 -7.14 -10.09
CA SER A 19 -3.89 -7.57 -10.76
C SER A 19 -4.38 -8.93 -10.25
N LEU A 20 -3.48 -9.89 -10.02
CA LEU A 20 -3.83 -11.16 -9.38
C LEU A 20 -4.42 -10.94 -8.00
N MET A 21 -3.79 -10.12 -7.16
CA MET A 21 -4.30 -9.82 -5.83
C MET A 21 -5.66 -9.09 -5.84
N LEU A 22 -5.91 -8.24 -6.84
CA LEU A 22 -7.22 -7.64 -7.04
C LEU A 22 -8.31 -8.69 -7.31
N VAL A 23 -8.00 -9.75 -8.06
CA VAL A 23 -8.95 -10.86 -8.27
C VAL A 23 -9.22 -11.62 -6.97
N TYR A 24 -8.17 -11.86 -6.18
CA TYR A 24 -8.31 -12.55 -4.87
C TYR A 24 -8.99 -11.70 -3.80
N SER A 25 -9.00 -10.37 -3.93
CA SER A 25 -9.58 -9.45 -2.95
C SER A 25 -11.06 -9.74 -2.64
N GLY A 26 -11.83 -10.19 -3.62
CA GLY A 26 -13.23 -10.58 -3.42
C GLY A 26 -13.38 -11.72 -2.41
N LYS A 27 -12.55 -12.77 -2.53
CA LYS A 27 -12.55 -13.91 -1.60
C LYS A 27 -12.10 -13.49 -0.19
N ILE A 28 -11.15 -12.56 -0.08
CA ILE A 28 -10.67 -12.04 1.21
C ILE A 28 -11.81 -11.33 1.95
N ARG A 29 -12.63 -10.55 1.23
CA ARG A 29 -13.81 -9.89 1.80
C ARG A 29 -14.81 -10.89 2.36
N ASP A 30 -15.12 -11.95 1.62
CA ASP A 30 -16.16 -12.92 2.00
C ASP A 30 -15.80 -13.69 3.28
N ILE A 31 -14.51 -13.84 3.56
CA ILE A 31 -14.00 -14.58 4.72
C ILE A 31 -13.77 -13.66 5.94
N THR A 32 -13.60 -12.35 5.72
CA THR A 32 -13.13 -11.43 6.76
C THR A 32 -14.23 -10.46 7.22
N THR A 33 -14.28 -10.17 8.52
CA THR A 33 -15.11 -9.10 9.07
C THR A 33 -14.38 -7.75 9.04
N ILE A 34 -15.11 -6.65 8.99
CA ILE A 34 -14.56 -5.28 8.92
C ILE A 34 -13.46 -5.04 9.98
N TYR A 35 -13.73 -5.38 11.25
CA TYR A 35 -12.77 -5.18 12.34
C TYR A 35 -11.52 -6.06 12.21
N SER A 36 -11.68 -7.32 11.79
CA SER A 36 -10.56 -8.24 11.59
C SER A 36 -9.69 -7.79 10.41
N PHE A 37 -10.32 -7.27 9.36
CA PHE A 37 -9.65 -6.76 8.16
C PHE A 37 -8.73 -5.58 8.48
N TYR A 38 -9.20 -4.55 9.18
CA TYR A 38 -8.37 -3.41 9.52
C TYR A 38 -7.22 -3.77 10.48
N LYS A 39 -7.44 -4.68 11.44
CA LYS A 39 -6.36 -5.21 12.29
C LYS A 39 -5.30 -5.94 11.47
N PHE A 40 -5.73 -6.83 10.58
CA PHE A 40 -4.83 -7.56 9.68
C PHE A 40 -4.03 -6.60 8.79
N GLN A 41 -4.70 -5.63 8.18
CA GLN A 41 -4.07 -4.64 7.31
C GLN A 41 -3.02 -3.81 8.06
N LEU A 42 -3.32 -3.37 9.29
CA LEU A 42 -2.38 -2.60 10.11
C LEU A 42 -1.14 -3.44 10.47
N ILE A 43 -1.34 -4.67 10.94
CA ILE A 43 -0.24 -5.58 11.28
C ILE A 43 0.62 -5.87 10.04
N LEU A 44 -0.02 -6.17 8.90
CA LEU A 44 0.66 -6.49 7.66
C LEU A 44 1.56 -5.33 7.18
N TYR A 45 1.03 -4.10 7.15
CA TYR A 45 1.84 -2.95 6.74
C TYR A 45 2.93 -2.60 7.74
N ALA A 46 2.69 -2.74 9.04
CA ALA A 46 3.74 -2.56 10.04
C ALA A 46 4.89 -3.55 9.82
N VAL A 47 4.58 -4.82 9.52
CA VAL A 47 5.58 -5.83 9.18
C VAL A 47 6.32 -5.47 7.90
N PHE A 48 5.63 -5.01 6.85
CA PHE A 48 6.30 -4.59 5.62
C PHE A 48 7.24 -3.39 5.83
N ILE A 49 6.85 -2.40 6.64
CA ILE A 49 7.71 -1.25 6.96
C ILE A 49 8.97 -1.70 7.71
N LEU A 50 8.81 -2.54 8.75
CA LEU A 50 9.95 -3.08 9.51
C LEU A 50 10.87 -3.93 8.64
N MET A 51 10.29 -4.72 7.73
CA MET A 51 11.04 -5.51 6.76
C MET A 51 11.87 -4.61 5.83
N LEU A 52 11.28 -3.54 5.28
CA LEU A 52 12.00 -2.59 4.44
C LEU A 52 13.09 -1.82 5.21
N ALA A 53 12.86 -1.51 6.49
CA ALA A 53 13.82 -0.79 7.32
C ALA A 53 15.08 -1.60 7.67
N THR A 54 14.96 -2.92 7.80
CA THR A 54 16.05 -3.81 8.25
C THR A 54 16.90 -4.39 7.12
N ILE A 55 16.40 -4.37 5.88
CA ILE A 55 17.05 -5.03 4.75
C ILE A 55 17.99 -4.06 4.01
N SER A 56 19.25 -4.45 3.88
CA SER A 56 20.27 -3.70 3.11
C SER A 56 20.49 -4.23 1.69
N THR A 57 20.01 -5.44 1.39
CA THR A 57 20.21 -6.10 0.09
C THR A 57 19.21 -5.60 -0.94
N TRP A 58 19.70 -4.96 -2.01
CA TRP A 58 18.85 -4.32 -3.03
C TRP A 58 17.83 -5.26 -3.70
N TRP A 59 18.20 -6.51 -4.02
CA TRP A 59 17.28 -7.48 -4.62
C TRP A 59 16.08 -7.76 -3.73
N ILE A 60 16.32 -7.88 -2.42
CA ILE A 60 15.29 -8.20 -1.45
C ILE A 60 14.36 -7.00 -1.25
N VAL A 61 14.91 -5.79 -1.27
CA VAL A 61 14.11 -4.54 -1.25
C VAL A 61 13.16 -4.47 -2.45
N VAL A 62 13.63 -4.80 -3.65
CA VAL A 62 12.79 -4.79 -4.87
C VAL A 62 11.65 -5.81 -4.77
N ILE A 63 11.94 -7.03 -4.31
CA ILE A 63 10.91 -8.07 -4.12
C ILE A 63 9.91 -7.65 -3.05
N ALA A 64 10.38 -7.14 -1.90
CA ALA A 64 9.52 -6.65 -0.83
C ALA A 64 8.63 -5.50 -1.30
N PHE A 65 9.16 -4.60 -2.13
CA PHE A 65 8.38 -3.51 -2.74
C PHE A 65 7.29 -4.03 -3.68
N ILE A 66 7.62 -4.98 -4.54
CA ILE A 66 6.65 -5.63 -5.45
C ILE A 66 5.51 -6.27 -4.65
N VAL A 67 5.85 -7.03 -3.61
CA VAL A 67 4.88 -7.71 -2.76
C VAL A 67 4.00 -6.68 -2.03
N THR A 68 4.61 -5.67 -1.41
CA THR A 68 3.90 -4.60 -0.70
C THR A 68 2.93 -3.87 -1.64
N ASN A 69 3.35 -3.59 -2.88
CA ASN A 69 2.50 -2.95 -3.88
C ASN A 69 1.30 -3.83 -4.25
N ALA A 70 1.52 -5.13 -4.47
CA ALA A 70 0.45 -6.07 -4.81
C ALA A 70 -0.60 -6.18 -3.68
N PHE A 71 -0.14 -6.30 -2.43
CA PHE A 71 -1.04 -6.28 -1.26
C PHE A 71 -1.78 -4.96 -1.14
N ARG A 72 -1.11 -3.83 -1.40
CA ARG A 72 -1.74 -2.50 -1.36
C ARG A 72 -2.93 -2.39 -2.29
N TRP A 73 -2.77 -2.81 -3.55
CA TRP A 73 -3.86 -2.81 -4.51
C TRP A 73 -4.98 -3.79 -4.13
N GLY A 74 -4.63 -5.02 -3.73
CA GLY A 74 -5.60 -6.03 -3.34
C GLY A 74 -6.46 -5.59 -2.15
N LEU A 75 -5.83 -5.12 -1.07
CA LEU A 75 -6.52 -4.71 0.16
C LEU A 75 -7.33 -3.41 -0.02
N SER A 76 -6.83 -2.45 -0.82
CA SER A 76 -7.57 -1.20 -1.11
C SER A 76 -8.93 -1.47 -1.77
N ARG A 77 -9.06 -2.56 -2.56
CA ARG A 77 -10.35 -2.94 -3.14
C ARG A 77 -11.35 -3.42 -2.09
N VAL A 78 -10.87 -4.16 -1.09
CA VAL A 78 -11.69 -4.65 0.03
C VAL A 78 -12.12 -3.49 0.92
N ASP A 79 -11.20 -2.58 1.24
CA ASP A 79 -11.45 -1.37 2.02
C ASP A 79 -12.54 -0.49 1.39
N ASN A 80 -12.40 -0.19 0.09
CA ASN A 80 -13.42 0.53 -0.67
C ASN A 80 -14.79 -0.16 -0.63
N SER A 81 -14.81 -1.50 -0.64
CA SER A 81 -16.05 -2.26 -0.56
C SER A 81 -16.73 -2.12 0.80
N TYR A 82 -15.97 -2.20 1.91
CA TYR A 82 -16.51 -1.99 3.25
C TYR A 82 -16.98 -0.56 3.46
N MET A 83 -16.23 0.43 2.96
CA MET A 83 -16.66 1.84 2.98
C MET A 83 -18.01 2.02 2.26
N MET A 84 -18.20 1.35 1.12
CA MET A 84 -19.45 1.41 0.36
C MET A 84 -20.63 0.79 1.12
N ASP A 85 -20.38 -0.27 1.89
CA ASP A 85 -21.37 -0.91 2.75
C ASP A 85 -21.77 -0.02 3.95
N ILE A 86 -20.81 0.71 4.53
CA ILE A 86 -21.04 1.63 5.65
C ILE A 86 -21.84 2.86 5.18
N ILE A 87 -21.46 3.45 4.05
CA ILE A 87 -22.07 4.71 3.56
C ILE A 87 -23.46 4.48 2.94
N ARG A 88 -23.77 3.23 2.52
CA ARG A 88 -24.99 2.70 1.84
C ARG A 88 -26.13 3.67 1.48
N THR A 89 -26.66 4.44 2.44
CA THR A 89 -27.88 5.26 2.30
C THR A 89 -27.68 6.79 2.31
N SER A 90 -26.46 7.30 2.49
CA SER A 90 -26.22 8.74 2.62
C SER A 90 -26.39 9.49 1.28
N LYS A 91 -27.16 10.60 1.28
CA LYS A 91 -27.28 11.52 0.14
C LYS A 91 -25.95 12.18 -0.25
N PHE A 92 -25.00 12.27 0.69
CA PHE A 92 -23.67 12.86 0.49
C PHE A 92 -22.57 11.83 0.22
N LYS A 93 -22.94 10.61 -0.20
CA LYS A 93 -22.00 9.50 -0.44
C LYS A 93 -20.81 9.89 -1.32
N ALA A 94 -21.06 10.57 -2.44
CA ALA A 94 -20.01 11.00 -3.36
C ALA A 94 -19.03 11.99 -2.69
N THR A 95 -19.56 12.94 -1.92
CA THR A 95 -18.77 13.92 -1.18
C THR A 95 -17.94 13.29 -0.07
N LEU A 96 -18.49 12.32 0.66
CA LEU A 96 -17.76 11.61 1.72
C LEU A 96 -16.58 10.82 1.14
N ILE A 97 -16.79 10.08 0.06
CA ILE A 97 -15.74 9.32 -0.62
C ILE A 97 -14.66 10.25 -1.17
N SER A 98 -15.05 11.36 -1.81
CA SER A 98 -14.08 12.30 -2.39
C SER A 98 -13.29 13.07 -1.33
N THR A 99 -13.90 13.38 -0.18
CA THR A 99 -13.22 14.04 0.95
C THR A 99 -12.19 13.10 1.57
N GLN A 100 -12.55 11.84 1.78
CA GLN A 100 -11.59 10.83 2.27
C GLN A 100 -10.40 10.68 1.32
N ALA A 101 -10.65 10.54 0.02
CA ALA A 101 -9.57 10.41 -0.97
C ALA A 101 -8.64 11.64 -0.97
N GLN A 102 -9.19 12.86 -0.79
CA GLN A 102 -8.38 14.07 -0.66
C GLN A 102 -7.50 14.06 0.59
N ILE A 103 -8.04 13.65 1.74
CA ILE A 103 -7.26 13.51 2.97
C ILE A 103 -6.12 12.49 2.77
N GLU A 104 -6.42 11.34 2.17
CA GLU A 104 -5.41 10.32 1.86
C GLU A 104 -4.30 10.87 0.95
N HIS A 105 -4.64 11.63 -0.09
CA HIS A 105 -3.66 12.25 -0.98
C HIS A 105 -2.79 13.29 -0.26
N VAL A 106 -3.38 14.12 0.60
CA VAL A 106 -2.63 15.10 1.39
C VAL A 106 -1.66 14.41 2.35
N VAL A 107 -2.13 13.40 3.09
CA VAL A 107 -1.28 12.62 4.00
C VAL A 107 -0.17 11.92 3.22
N ALA A 108 -0.47 11.29 2.09
CA ALA A 108 0.53 10.63 1.25
C ALA A 108 1.58 11.61 0.70
N ALA A 109 1.18 12.83 0.33
CA ALA A 109 2.10 13.85 -0.15
C ALA A 109 3.04 14.32 0.96
N VAL A 110 2.51 14.63 2.15
CA VAL A 110 3.31 15.07 3.30
C VAL A 110 4.28 13.97 3.73
N THR A 111 3.81 12.73 3.86
CA THR A 111 4.65 11.60 4.27
C THR A 111 5.71 11.27 3.22
N SER A 112 5.35 11.28 1.93
CA SER A 112 6.33 10.97 0.87
C SER A 112 7.41 12.04 0.74
N PHE A 113 7.04 13.32 0.92
CA PHE A 113 8.00 14.41 0.98
C PHE A 113 8.92 14.30 2.19
N GLY A 114 8.36 14.04 3.38
CA GLY A 114 9.11 13.83 4.62
C GLY A 114 10.09 12.66 4.51
N MET A 115 9.61 11.49 4.06
CA MET A 115 10.46 10.32 3.83
C MET A 115 11.54 10.60 2.80
N GLY A 116 11.22 11.23 1.67
CA GLY A 116 12.19 11.57 0.63
C GLY A 116 13.33 12.45 1.18
N PHE A 117 12.98 13.46 1.98
CA PHE A 117 13.94 14.34 2.62
C PHE A 117 14.86 13.60 3.61
N VAL A 118 14.31 12.71 4.43
CA VAL A 118 15.10 11.91 5.40
C VAL A 118 16.02 10.90 4.68
N ILE A 119 15.53 10.26 3.62
CA ILE A 119 16.31 9.30 2.82
C ILE A 119 17.50 9.99 2.15
N GLU A 120 17.30 11.20 1.59
CA GLU A 120 18.39 11.98 0.96
C GLU A 120 19.45 12.40 1.98
N ARG A 121 19.03 12.80 3.19
CA ARG A 121 19.92 13.44 4.17
C ARG A 121 20.61 12.47 5.13
N VAL A 122 19.98 11.35 5.47
CA VAL A 122 20.48 10.43 6.51
C VAL A 122 20.88 9.10 5.90
N SER A 123 19.89 8.30 5.48
CA SER A 123 20.07 7.00 4.83
C SER A 123 18.70 6.36 4.59
N TYR A 124 18.63 5.46 3.60
CA TYR A 124 17.45 4.65 3.29
C TYR A 124 16.85 3.99 4.54
N GLN A 125 17.67 3.34 5.36
CA GLN A 125 17.18 2.59 6.53
C GLN A 125 16.53 3.50 7.57
N TYR A 126 17.09 4.70 7.78
CA TYR A 126 16.55 5.66 8.73
C TYR A 126 15.23 6.27 8.25
N GLY A 127 15.04 6.45 6.95
CA GLY A 127 13.78 6.96 6.38
C GLY A 127 12.60 5.98 6.44
N PHE A 128 12.84 4.69 6.71
CA PHE A 128 11.78 3.71 6.97
C PHE A 128 11.56 3.44 8.46
N LEU A 129 12.50 3.82 9.33
CA LEU A 129 12.44 3.61 10.77
C LEU A 129 11.86 4.83 11.53
N TYR A 130 12.05 6.03 11.00
CA TYR A 130 11.60 7.31 11.55
C TYR A 130 10.70 8.05 10.57
#